data_AF-A0A963M6B1-F1
#
_entry.id   AF-A0A963M6B1-F1
#
_cell.length_a   1.000
_cell.length_b   1.000
_cell.length_c   1.000
_cell.angle_alpha   90.00
_cell.angle_beta   90.00
_cell.angle_gamma   90.00
#
_symmetry.space_group_name_H-M   'P 1'
#
loop_
_entity.id
_entity.type
_entity.pdbx_description
1 polymer ?
#
loop_
_entity_poly.entity_id
_entity_poly.type
_entity_poly.pdbx_seq_one_letter_code
_entity_poly.pdbx_strand_id
1 'polypeptide(L)' 'MVTTPVQSWGRVGSWPHHLAPLPHGGGKVLPALEGRTGLAFGMGRSYGDVCLNPEGLLWL' A
#
# COMPACT_ATOMS: atom_id res chain seq x y z
N MET A 1 14.22 5.23 -5.12
CA MET A 1 13.20 4.87 -4.12
C MET A 1 13.23 3.35 -3.96
N VAL A 2 13.15 2.84 -2.75
CA VAL A 2 13.14 1.38 -2.49
C VAL A 2 11.70 0.89 -2.58
N THR A 3 11.50 -0.26 -3.21
CA THR A 3 10.21 -0.97 -3.26
C THR A 3 10.29 -2.26 -2.47
N THR A 4 9.20 -2.65 -1.82
CA THR A 4 9.11 -3.86 -1.00
C THR A 4 8.04 -4.79 -1.55
N PRO A 5 8.33 -6.10 -1.73
CA PRO A 5 7.32 -7.07 -2.07
C PRO A 5 6.28 -7.24 -0.95
N VAL A 6 5.00 -7.14 -1.28
CA VAL A 6 3.88 -7.33 -0.32
C VAL A 6 2.94 -8.40 -0.85
N GLN A 7 2.41 -9.23 0.07
CA GLN A 7 1.44 -10.27 -0.22
C GLN A 7 0.18 -10.08 0.62
N SER A 8 -0.96 -10.50 0.06
CA SER A 8 -2.21 -10.66 0.82
C SER A 8 -2.25 -12.03 1.50
N TRP A 9 -3.30 -12.29 2.28
CA TRP A 9 -3.43 -13.53 3.04
C TRP A 9 -3.54 -14.77 2.16
N GLY A 10 -4.21 -14.64 1.01
CA GLY A 10 -4.39 -15.74 0.06
C GLY A 10 -3.16 -16.04 -0.79
N ARG A 11 -2.06 -15.30 -0.63
CA ARG A 11 -0.79 -15.50 -1.36
C ARG A 11 -0.96 -15.50 -2.89
N VAL A 12 -1.91 -14.71 -3.41
CA VAL A 12 -2.18 -14.60 -4.85
C VAL A 12 -1.00 -14.05 -5.67
N GLY A 13 -0.07 -13.37 -5.00
CA GLY A 13 1.23 -13.00 -5.55
C GLY A 13 2.06 -12.19 -4.54
N SER A 14 3.24 -11.74 -4.99
CA SER A 14 4.16 -10.89 -4.24
C SER A 14 4.76 -9.88 -5.19
N TRP A 15 4.20 -8.67 -5.21
CA TRP A 15 4.61 -7.61 -6.13
C TRP A 15 5.27 -6.46 -5.37
N PRO A 16 6.18 -5.71 -6.00
CA PRO A 16 6.81 -4.55 -5.39
C PRO A 16 5.81 -3.40 -5.17
N HIS A 17 5.94 -2.73 -4.03
CA HIS A 17 5.17 -1.55 -3.65
C HIS A 17 6.09 -0.49 -3.03
N HIS A 18 5.71 0.77 -3.15
CA HIS A 18 6.24 1.82 -2.29
C HIS A 18 5.49 1.78 -0.95
N LEU A 19 6.22 1.86 0.17
CA LEU A 19 5.62 1.84 1.50
C LEU A 19 5.82 3.19 2.19
N ALA A 20 4.76 3.71 2.81
CA ALA A 20 4.83 4.89 3.67
C ALA A 20 4.00 4.66 4.94
N PRO A 21 4.38 5.24 6.08
CA PRO A 21 3.52 5.23 7.25
C PRO A 21 2.23 6.01 6.97
N LEU A 22 1.10 5.51 7.44
CA LEU A 22 -0.14 6.28 7.48
C LEU A 22 0.02 7.43 8.48
N PRO A 23 -0.09 8.71 8.05
CA PRO A 23 0.07 9.84 8.96
C PRO A 23 -1.01 9.81 10.06
N HIS A 24 -0.60 9.75 11.33
CA HIS A 24 -1.51 9.81 12.46
C HIS A 24 -1.64 11.25 12.97
N GLY A 25 -2.87 11.76 13.08
CA GLY A 25 -3.17 13.06 13.68
C GLY A 25 -3.17 14.25 12.70
N GLY A 26 -4.37 14.77 12.41
CA GLY A 26 -4.59 16.18 12.08
C GLY A 26 -4.57 16.62 10.62
N GLY A 27 -3.91 15.90 9.71
CA GLY A 27 -3.97 16.21 8.29
C GLY A 27 -5.16 15.51 7.62
N LYS A 28 -6.23 16.24 7.27
CA LYS A 28 -7.36 15.69 6.47
C LYS A 28 -6.98 15.28 5.03
N VAL A 29 -5.71 15.40 4.67
CA VAL A 29 -5.21 15.28 3.30
C VAL A 29 -4.05 14.30 3.28
N LEU A 30 -4.19 13.27 2.45
CA LEU A 30 -3.10 12.32 2.18
C LEU A 30 -1.96 13.05 1.43
N PRO A 31 -0.70 12.64 1.63
CA PRO A 31 0.43 13.18 0.87
C PRO A 31 0.19 13.07 -0.64
N ALA A 32 0.69 14.06 -1.41
CA ALA A 32 0.63 14.00 -2.86
C ALA A 32 1.34 12.73 -3.37
N LEU A 33 0.70 12.03 -4.31
CA LEU A 33 1.20 10.75 -4.80
C LEU A 33 2.26 10.88 -5.91
N GLU A 34 2.63 12.10 -6.30
CA GLU A 34 3.62 12.39 -7.36
C GLU A 34 3.39 11.57 -8.65
N GLY A 35 2.13 11.41 -9.07
CA GLY A 35 1.75 10.63 -10.25
C GLY A 35 1.57 9.12 -10.03
N ARG A 36 1.71 8.63 -8.79
CA ARG A 36 1.42 7.24 -8.41
C ARG A 36 -0.04 7.05 -7.97
N THR A 37 -0.48 5.80 -7.93
CA THR A 37 -1.71 5.41 -7.21
C THR A 37 -1.38 5.17 -5.73
N GLY A 38 -2.39 5.27 -4.86
CA GLY A 38 -2.24 5.03 -3.43
C GLY A 38 -3.37 4.19 -2.86
N LEU A 39 -3.05 3.28 -1.94
CA LEU A 39 -3.99 2.39 -1.28
C LEU A 39 -3.64 2.25 0.21
N ALA A 40 -4.65 2.33 1.08
CA ALA A 40 -4.44 2.04 2.50
C ALA A 40 -4.31 0.52 2.70
N PHE A 41 -3.27 0.10 3.41
CA PHE A 41 -3.02 -1.30 3.73
C PHE A 41 -3.34 -1.57 5.20
N GLY A 42 -4.42 -2.31 5.45
CA GLY A 42 -4.79 -2.75 6.80
C GLY A 42 -3.93 -3.94 7.28
N MET A 43 -4.57 -4.90 7.95
CA MET A 43 -3.87 -6.11 8.44
C MET A 43 -3.50 -7.14 7.36
N GLY A 44 -3.72 -6.84 6.07
CA GLY A 44 -3.45 -7.76 4.96
C GLY A 44 -4.21 -9.09 5.06
N ARG A 45 -5.50 -9.06 5.45
CA ARG A 45 -6.35 -10.27 5.64
C ARG A 45 -7.36 -10.54 4.52
N SER A 46 -7.36 -9.71 3.49
CA SER A 46 -8.02 -10.04 2.24
C SER A 46 -7.34 -11.26 1.60
N TYR A 47 -8.14 -12.17 1.03
CA TYR A 47 -7.61 -13.34 0.32
C TYR A 47 -7.18 -13.00 -1.10
N GLY A 48 -7.86 -12.07 -1.76
CA GLY A 48 -7.51 -11.56 -3.08
C GLY A 48 -6.45 -10.48 -3.06
N ASP A 49 -6.36 -9.73 -4.16
CA ASP A 49 -5.43 -8.64 -4.41
C ASP A 49 -5.98 -7.25 -4.04
N VAL A 50 -7.20 -7.15 -3.51
CA VAL A 50 -7.87 -5.87 -3.17
C VAL A 50 -7.08 -4.99 -2.18
N CYS A 51 -6.12 -5.56 -1.44
CA CYS A 51 -5.23 -4.81 -0.56
C CYS A 51 -3.83 -4.59 -1.15
N LEU A 52 -3.62 -4.82 -2.44
CA LEU A 52 -2.34 -4.67 -3.12
C LEU A 52 -2.44 -3.54 -4.16
N ASN A 53 -1.32 -2.86 -4.40
CA ASN A 53 -1.20 -1.75 -5.33
C ASN A 53 0.17 -1.80 -6.04
N PRO A 54 0.41 -2.79 -6.92
CA PRO A 54 1.72 -3.00 -7.56
C PRO A 54 2.26 -1.71 -8.19
N GLU A 55 3.55 -1.42 -7.98
CA GLU A 55 4.24 -0.18 -8.39
C GLU A 55 3.69 1.13 -7.77
N GLY A 56 2.60 1.07 -7.02
CA GLY A 56 1.98 2.18 -6.32
C GLY A 56 2.37 2.27 -4.85
N LEU A 57 1.75 3.20 -4.12
CA LEU A 57 1.96 3.43 -2.70
C LEU A 57 0.99 2.60 -1.84
N LEU A 58 1.51 1.96 -0.80
CA LEU A 58 0.75 1.42 0.33
C LEU A 58 1.02 2.25 1.59
N TRP A 59 -0.05 2.77 2.21
CA TRP A 59 0.03 3.34 3.55
C TRP A 59 -0.17 2.25 4.60
N LEU A 60 0.84 2.02 5.45
CA LEU A 60 0.82 1.06 6.54
C LEU A 60 0.36 1.69 7.86
#